data_AF-A0A7J8DR47-F1
#
_entry.id   AF-A0A7J8DR47-F1
#
_cell.length_a   1.000
_cell.length_b   1.000
_cell.length_c   1.000
_cell.angle_alpha   90.00
_cell.angle_beta   90.00
_cell.angle_gamma   90.00
#
_symmetry.space_group_name_H-M   'P 1'
#
loop_
_entity.id
_entity.type
_entity.pdbx_description
1 polymer ?
#
loop_
_entity_poly.entity_id
_entity_poly.type
_entity_poly.pdbx_seq_one_letter_code
_entity_poly.pdbx_strand_id
1 'polypeptide(L)'
;MRPLLCALAALSLLCAAGADAAAEPFIPSRGDPARTTGCDTHMAVHGRLDIIEEKVEKTVGHLEAEVKGLLSQLEELAWNLPQGPFSRTPDLLGDDRF
;
A
#
# COMPACT_ATOMS: atom_id res chain seq x y z
N MET A 1 -31.36 1.13 -15.70
CA MET A 1 -32.15 0.29 -14.75
C MET A 1 -32.22 -1.19 -15.14
N ARG A 2 -32.39 -1.55 -16.42
CA ARG A 2 -32.43 -2.94 -16.90
C ARG A 2 -31.25 -3.87 -16.50
N PRO A 3 -29.97 -3.43 -16.49
CA PRO A 3 -28.87 -4.33 -16.15
C PRO A 3 -28.87 -4.73 -14.66
N LEU A 4 -29.33 -3.83 -13.78
CA LEU A 4 -29.46 -4.10 -12.34
C LEU A 4 -30.54 -5.14 -12.05
N LEU A 5 -31.65 -5.09 -12.78
CA LEU A 5 -32.74 -6.07 -12.64
C LEU A 5 -32.30 -7.48 -13.09
N CYS A 6 -31.50 -7.58 -14.17
CA CYS A 6 -30.94 -8.86 -14.59
C CYS A 6 -29.94 -9.43 -13.58
N ALA A 7 -29.10 -8.58 -13.00
CA ALA A 7 -28.15 -9.01 -11.97
C ALA A 7 -28.86 -9.53 -10.71
N LEU A 8 -29.92 -8.85 -10.27
CA LEU A 8 -30.72 -9.26 -9.11
C LEU A 8 -31.49 -10.57 -9.36
N ALA A 9 -32.01 -10.77 -10.58
CA ALA A 9 -32.66 -12.02 -10.96
C ALA A 9 -31.67 -13.19 -11.04
N ALA A 10 -30.44 -12.96 -11.50
CA ALA A 10 -29.40 -13.98 -11.51
C ALA A 10 -28.96 -14.36 -10.09
N LEU A 11 -28.82 -13.38 -9.20
CA LEU A 11 -28.51 -13.59 -7.78
C LEU A 11 -29.61 -14.35 -7.06
N SER A 12 -30.90 -14.04 -7.31
CA SER A 12 -32.00 -14.76 -6.68
C SER A 12 -32.09 -16.21 -7.14
N LEU A 13 -31.82 -16.49 -8.42
CA LEU A 13 -31.77 -17.85 -8.96
C LEU A 13 -30.61 -18.66 -8.35
N LEU A 14 -29.45 -18.04 -8.17
CA LEU A 14 -28.27 -18.66 -7.56
C LEU A 14 -28.50 -18.96 -6.06
N CYS A 15 -29.15 -18.06 -5.33
CA CYS A 15 -29.50 -18.27 -3.93
C CYS A 15 -30.57 -19.35 -3.75
N ALA A 16 -31.55 -19.43 -4.66
CA ALA A 16 -32.57 -20.49 -4.63
C ALA A 16 -31.96 -21.87 -4.93
N ALA A 17 -31.06 -21.95 -5.89
CA ALA A 17 -30.32 -23.20 -6.20
C ALA A 17 -29.40 -23.64 -5.04
N GLY A 18 -28.91 -22.70 -4.22
CA GLY A 18 -28.11 -22.99 -3.03
C GLY A 18 -28.91 -23.44 -1.79
N ALA A 19 -30.24 -23.34 -1.81
CA ALA A 19 -31.09 -23.65 -0.65
C ALA A 19 -31.73 -25.06 -0.69
N ASP A 20 -31.67 -25.76 -1.83
CA ASP A 20 -32.26 -27.10 -2.02
C ASP A 20 -31.23 -28.24 -1.92
N ALA A 21 -30.09 -28.00 -1.29
CA ALA A 21 -29.08 -29.02 -1.00
C ALA A 21 -29.32 -29.65 0.39
N ALA A 22 -30.52 -30.20 0.61
CA ALA A 22 -30.88 -30.91 1.82
C ALA A 22 -31.49 -32.29 1.50
N ALA A 23 -30.77 -33.13 0.75
CA ALA A 23 -30.83 -34.60 0.82
C ALA A 23 -30.01 -35.26 -0.30
N GLU A 24 -28.69 -35.17 -0.28
CA GLU A 24 -27.82 -36.26 -0.74
C GLU A 24 -26.51 -36.19 0.06
N PRO A 25 -25.94 -37.33 0.51
CA PRO A 25 -24.61 -37.32 1.07
C PRO A 25 -23.66 -36.94 -0.06
N PHE A 26 -23.24 -35.68 -0.09
CA PHE A 26 -22.07 -35.25 -0.82
C PHE A 26 -20.89 -36.06 -0.29
N ILE A 27 -20.64 -37.22 -0.89
CA ILE A 27 -19.33 -37.84 -0.83
C ILE A 27 -18.43 -36.81 -1.52
N PRO A 28 -17.47 -36.20 -0.81
CA PRO A 28 -16.54 -35.28 -1.44
C PRO A 28 -15.83 -36.08 -2.52
N SER A 29 -16.14 -35.79 -3.78
CA SER A 29 -15.41 -36.38 -4.90
C SER A 29 -13.96 -35.92 -4.77
N ARG A 30 -13.16 -36.83 -4.21
CA ARG A 30 -11.71 -36.97 -4.33
C ARG A 30 -11.06 -35.77 -5.04
N GLY A 31 -10.67 -34.78 -4.23
CA GLY A 31 -9.82 -33.63 -4.53
C GLY A 31 -9.75 -33.21 -6.00
N ASP A 32 -10.56 -32.22 -6.38
CA ASP A 32 -10.42 -31.53 -7.67
C ASP A 32 -9.00 -30.93 -7.79
N PRO A 33 -8.12 -31.47 -8.66
CA PRO A 33 -6.74 -31.03 -8.78
C PRO A 33 -6.62 -29.58 -9.30
N ALA A 34 -7.67 -29.05 -9.94
CA ALA A 34 -7.71 -27.66 -10.36
C ALA A 34 -7.83 -26.72 -9.16
N ARG A 35 -8.59 -27.11 -8.12
CA ARG A 35 -8.73 -26.30 -6.88
C ARG A 35 -7.48 -26.34 -6.02
N THR A 36 -6.77 -27.47 -5.98
CA THR A 36 -5.49 -27.57 -5.26
C THR A 36 -4.43 -26.72 -5.96
N THR A 37 -4.33 -26.78 -7.30
CA THR A 37 -3.42 -25.93 -8.08
C THR A 37 -3.73 -24.43 -7.91
N GLY A 38 -5.00 -24.06 -7.83
CA GLY A 38 -5.42 -22.68 -7.53
C GLY A 38 -4.99 -22.21 -6.13
N CYS A 39 -5.10 -23.09 -5.13
CA CYS A 39 -4.61 -22.80 -3.77
C CYS A 39 -3.08 -22.65 -3.75
N ASP A 40 -2.35 -23.52 -4.44
CA ASP A 40 -0.89 -23.49 -4.50
C ASP A 40 -0.37 -22.22 -5.18
N THR A 41 -1.01 -21.80 -6.27
CA THR A 41 -0.65 -20.55 -6.96
C THR A 41 -0.95 -19.33 -6.09
N HIS A 42 -2.08 -19.31 -5.37
CA HIS A 42 -2.42 -18.26 -4.42
C HIS A 42 -1.38 -18.16 -3.29
N MET A 43 -0.99 -19.29 -2.70
CA MET A 43 0.05 -19.33 -1.66
C MET A 43 1.41 -18.88 -2.17
N ALA A 44 1.78 -19.25 -3.41
CA ALA A 44 3.02 -18.79 -4.03
C ALA A 44 3.03 -17.28 -4.28
N VAL A 45 1.88 -16.70 -4.66
CA VAL A 45 1.74 -15.24 -4.81
C VAL A 45 1.87 -14.55 -3.45
N HIS A 46 1.23 -15.06 -2.41
CA HIS A 46 1.35 -14.51 -1.06
C HIS A 46 2.79 -14.53 -0.55
N GLY A 47 3.49 -15.67 -0.64
CA GLY A 47 4.89 -15.73 -0.20
C GLY A 47 5.81 -14.76 -0.96
N ARG A 48 5.50 -14.45 -2.22
CA ARG A 48 6.24 -13.41 -2.97
C ARG A 48 5.91 -12.00 -2.49
N LEU A 49 4.65 -11.75 -2.13
CA LEU A 49 4.25 -10.46 -1.57
C LEU A 49 4.91 -10.23 -0.21
N ASP A 50 4.98 -11.24 0.65
CA ASP A 50 5.65 -11.15 1.96
C ASP A 50 7.13 -10.75 1.80
N ILE A 51 7.84 -11.37 0.85
CA ILE A 51 9.24 -11.02 0.55
C ILE A 51 9.36 -9.58 0.03
N ILE A 52 8.40 -9.14 -0.78
CA ILE A 52 8.40 -7.77 -1.31
C ILE A 52 8.13 -6.77 -0.19
N GLU A 53 7.17 -7.05 0.69
CA GLU A 53 6.82 -6.24 1.84
C GLU A 53 8.03 -6.08 2.77
N GLU A 54 8.67 -7.19 3.17
CA GLU A 54 9.87 -7.16 4.01
C GLU A 54 10.99 -6.32 3.36
N LYS A 55 11.22 -6.52 2.05
CA LYS A 55 12.26 -5.77 1.34
C LYS A 55 11.95 -4.28 1.28
N VAL A 56 10.69 -3.91 1.06
CA VAL A 56 10.25 -2.52 1.01
C VAL A 56 10.37 -1.88 2.39
N GLU A 57 9.94 -2.54 3.45
CA GLU A 57 10.09 -2.04 4.82
C GLU A 57 11.57 -1.81 5.16
N LYS A 58 12.43 -2.77 4.83
CA LYS A 58 13.86 -2.66 5.08
C LYS A 58 14.52 -1.53 4.29
N THR A 59 14.20 -1.38 3.00
CA THR A 59 14.78 -0.29 2.20
C THR A 59 14.27 1.06 2.63
N VAL A 60 12.98 1.20 2.96
CA VAL A 60 12.43 2.45 3.50
C VAL A 60 13.11 2.80 4.82
N GLY A 61 13.23 1.85 5.76
CA GLY A 61 13.92 2.08 7.03
C GLY A 61 15.39 2.47 6.85
N HIS A 62 16.09 1.86 5.89
CA HIS A 62 17.47 2.23 5.56
C HIS A 62 17.57 3.66 5.02
N LEU A 63 16.74 4.02 4.04
CA LEU A 63 16.70 5.36 3.46
C LEU A 63 16.35 6.43 4.50
N GLU A 64 15.41 6.13 5.41
CA GLU A 64 15.07 7.05 6.50
C GLU A 64 16.28 7.31 7.42
N ALA A 65 17.04 6.27 7.77
CA ALA A 65 18.24 6.40 8.56
C ALA A 65 19.33 7.21 7.83
N GLU A 66 19.51 6.98 6.53
CA GLU A 66 20.45 7.75 5.70
C GLU A 66 20.05 9.23 5.63
N VAL A 67 18.78 9.53 5.38
CA VAL A 67 18.27 10.92 5.32
C VAL A 67 18.47 11.62 6.67
N LYS A 68 18.13 10.95 7.79
CA LYS A 68 18.38 11.49 9.12
C LYS A 68 19.86 11.75 9.37
N GLY A 69 20.73 10.82 8.97
CA GLY A 69 22.19 10.99 9.07
C GLY A 69 22.70 12.20 8.28
N LEU A 70 22.25 12.35 7.03
CA LEU A 70 22.60 13.50 6.19
C LEU A 70 22.12 14.83 6.76
N LEU A 71 20.89 14.87 7.30
CA LEU A 71 20.36 16.06 7.96
C LEU A 71 21.16 16.43 9.22
N SER A 72 21.54 15.44 10.04
CA SER A 72 22.40 15.66 11.21
C SER A 72 23.76 16.23 10.81
N GLN A 73 24.38 15.68 9.75
CA GLN A 73 25.65 16.19 9.23
C GLN A 73 25.53 17.63 8.73
N LEU A 74 24.43 17.96 8.03
CA LEU A 74 24.18 19.31 7.54
C LEU A 74 23.98 20.30 8.70
N GLU A 75 23.25 19.90 9.74
CA GLU A 75 23.03 20.70 10.93
C GLU A 75 24.36 20.99 11.65
N GLU A 76 25.18 19.96 11.89
CA GLU A 76 26.53 20.11 12.44
C GLU A 76 27.37 21.07 11.59
N LEU A 77 27.30 20.95 10.26
CA LEU A 77 28.03 21.85 9.38
C LEU A 77 27.53 23.30 9.51
N ALA A 78 26.21 23.51 9.53
CA ALA A 78 25.59 24.84 9.62
C ALA A 78 25.94 25.54 10.94
N TRP A 79 26.06 24.81 12.05
CA TRP A 79 26.51 25.35 13.34
C TRP A 79 27.99 25.72 13.37
N ASN A 80 28.82 25.07 12.53
CA ASN A 80 30.25 25.35 12.41
C ASN A 80 30.58 26.48 11.41
N LEU A 81 29.60 26.99 10.66
CA LEU A 81 29.82 28.18 9.85
C LEU A 81 29.80 29.43 10.76
N PRO A 82 30.76 30.37 10.61
CA PRO A 82 30.57 31.69 11.17
C PRO A 82 29.25 32.25 10.62
N GLN A 83 28.44 32.90 11.47
CA GLN A 83 27.24 33.60 11.01
C GLN A 83 27.64 34.53 9.86
N GLY A 84 27.36 34.10 8.62
CA GLY A 84 27.73 34.85 7.44
C GLY A 84 26.99 36.19 7.44
N PRO A 85 27.54 37.23 6.79
CA PRO A 85 27.02 38.61 6.84
C PRO A 85 25.61 38.79 6.22
N PHE A 86 24.94 37.69 5.85
CA PHE A 86 23.57 37.66 5.34
C PHE A 86 22.51 37.50 6.44
N SER A 87 22.77 37.98 7.66
CA SER A 87 21.69 38.45 8.52
C SER A 87 21.03 39.61 7.79
N ARG A 88 20.08 39.29 6.91
CA ARG A 88 19.29 40.24 6.13
C ARG A 88 18.70 41.23 7.13
N THR A 89 19.32 42.39 7.27
CA THR A 89 18.63 43.60 7.69
C THR A 89 17.42 43.68 6.78
N PRO A 90 16.18 43.62 7.32
CA PRO A 90 15.02 43.99 6.52
C PRO A 90 15.32 45.41 6.05
N ASP A 91 15.43 45.61 4.74
CA ASP A 91 15.60 46.94 4.15
C ASP A 91 14.37 47.78 4.52
N LEU A 92 14.46 48.44 5.66
CA LEU A 92 13.54 49.44 6.15
C LEU A 92 13.94 50.78 5.52
N LEU A 93 13.93 50.84 4.19
CA LEU A 93 14.08 52.09 3.45
C LEU A 93 12.99 52.20 2.36
N GLY A 94 11.76 52.01 2.81
CA GLY A 94 10.59 52.57 2.14
C GLY A 94 10.26 53.93 2.76
N ASP A 95 11.17 54.90 2.62
CA ASP A 95 10.86 56.31 2.87
C ASP A 95 11.77 57.20 2.01
N ASP A 96 11.21 57.70 0.91
CA ASP A 96 10.98 59.14 0.69
C ASP A 96 11.06 59.55 -0.79
N ARG A 97 9.91 60.05 -1.27
CA ARG A 97 9.73 61.22 -2.15
C ARG A 97 10.51 61.26 -3.47
N PHE A 98 9.80 61.04 -4.59
CA PHE A 98 9.54 62.03 -5.65
C PHE A 98 8.34 61.60 -6.50
#